data_AF-A0A7S1ZGG0-F1
#
_entry.id   AF-A0A7S1ZGG0-F1
#
_cell.length_a   1.000
_cell.length_b   1.000
_cell.length_c   1.000
_cell.angle_alpha   90.00
_cell.angle_beta   90.00
_cell.angle_gamma   90.00
#
_symmetry.space_group_name_H-M   'P 1'
#
loop_
_entity.id
_entity.type
_entity.pdbx_description
1 polymer ?
#
loop_
_entity_poly.entity_id
_entity_poly.type
_entity_poly.pdbx_seq_one_letter_code
_entity_poly.pdbx_strand_id
1 'polypeptide(L)'
;MDVMEVGSVPLEMGSITPCRVLGSMELIDEGETDHKIICISLSDPDASQIRSMEDLERVKPGTAARLVNWLKRYKTSDGKGENMLAQETPTTAREALDIIAETHQRWRMLCGKDNGTTGYGGTLPGTEGFYLDSPSCKGE
;
A
#
# COMPACT_ATOMS: atom_id res chain seq x y z
N MET A 1 2.49 0.42 4.84
CA MET A 1 2.13 0.42 3.40
C MET A 1 0.80 -0.30 3.30
N ASP A 2 -0.20 0.39 2.77
CA ASP A 2 -1.53 -0.16 2.60
C ASP A 2 -1.88 -0.28 1.11
N VAL A 3 -2.92 -1.06 0.80
CA VAL A 3 -3.33 -1.35 -0.58
C VAL A 3 -4.83 -1.09 -0.72
N MET A 4 -5.20 -0.36 -1.78
CA MET A 4 -6.58 -0.09 -2.20
C MET A 4 -6.83 -0.83 -3.52
N GLU A 5 -7.61 -1.90 -3.45
CA GLU A 5 -8.04 -2.68 -4.61
C GLU A 5 -9.27 -2.00 -5.25
N VAL A 6 -9.23 -1.77 -6.57
CA VAL A 6 -10.26 -1.03 -7.33
C VAL A 6 -11.11 -1.90 -8.26
N GLY A 7 -11.16 -3.19 -7.96
CA GLY A 7 -11.96 -4.17 -8.67
C GLY A 7 -13.46 -3.93 -8.50
N SER A 8 -14.22 -4.62 -9.32
CA SER A 8 -15.67 -4.50 -9.42
C SER A 8 -16.39 -5.32 -8.35
N VAL A 9 -15.71 -6.27 -7.74
CA VAL A 9 -16.26 -7.24 -6.78
C VAL A 9 -15.52 -7.12 -5.46
N PRO A 10 -16.23 -7.03 -4.31
CA PRO A 10 -15.59 -7.06 -3.00
C PRO A 10 -14.80 -8.35 -2.78
N LEU A 11 -13.58 -8.24 -2.28
CA LEU A 11 -12.78 -9.39 -1.88
C LEU A 11 -13.18 -9.88 -0.48
N GLU A 12 -13.12 -11.19 -0.26
CA GLU A 12 -13.39 -11.77 1.05
C GLU A 12 -12.27 -11.42 2.05
N MET A 13 -12.65 -11.14 3.30
CA MET A 13 -11.68 -10.86 4.36
C MET A 13 -10.74 -12.06 4.57
N GLY A 14 -9.43 -11.79 4.61
CA GLY A 14 -8.41 -12.83 4.75
C GLY A 14 -8.04 -13.56 3.46
N SER A 15 -8.67 -13.24 2.32
CA SER A 15 -8.29 -13.79 1.01
C SER A 15 -6.93 -13.28 0.55
N ILE A 16 -6.23 -14.10 -0.25
CA ILE A 16 -4.98 -13.74 -0.92
C ILE A 16 -5.26 -13.67 -2.41
N THR A 17 -5.20 -12.46 -2.97
CA THR A 17 -5.60 -12.20 -4.35
C THR A 17 -4.43 -11.61 -5.14
N PRO A 18 -3.96 -12.28 -6.20
CA PRO A 18 -3.00 -11.69 -7.13
C PRO A 18 -3.57 -10.43 -7.78
N CYS A 19 -2.81 -9.34 -7.75
CA CYS A 19 -3.24 -8.04 -8.28
C CYS A 19 -2.15 -7.40 -9.13
N ARG A 20 -2.55 -6.45 -9.97
CA ARG A 20 -1.65 -5.58 -10.73
C ARG A 20 -1.60 -4.20 -10.09
N VAL A 21 -0.40 -3.72 -9.82
CA VAL A 21 -0.14 -2.35 -9.33
C VAL A 21 -0.39 -1.34 -10.45
N LEU A 22 -1.09 -0.26 -10.14
CA LEU A 22 -1.44 0.81 -11.07
C LEU A 22 -0.77 2.14 -10.73
N GLY A 23 -0.58 2.42 -9.44
CA GLY A 23 -0.02 3.67 -8.92
C GLY A 23 -0.07 3.71 -7.40
N SER A 24 0.21 4.87 -6.80
CA SER A 24 0.08 5.10 -5.36
C SER A 24 -0.41 6.51 -5.04
N MET A 25 -0.92 6.70 -3.82
CA MET A 25 -1.18 8.01 -3.21
C MET A 25 -0.42 8.11 -1.88
N GLU A 26 -0.07 9.32 -1.50
CA GLU A 26 0.70 9.63 -0.30
C GLU A 26 -0.13 10.48 0.65
N LEU A 27 -0.62 9.85 1.72
CA LEU A 27 -1.28 10.56 2.81
C LEU A 27 -0.21 11.10 3.76
N ILE A 28 -0.34 12.36 4.15
CA ILE A 28 0.47 12.98 5.19
C ILE A 28 -0.35 12.91 6.48
N ASP A 29 0.01 11.98 7.36
CA ASP A 29 -0.65 11.75 8.65
C ASP A 29 0.30 12.14 9.77
N GLU A 30 0.00 13.23 10.48
CA GLU A 30 0.78 13.72 11.63
C GLU A 30 2.30 13.86 11.37
N GLY A 31 2.69 14.13 10.11
CA GLY A 31 4.09 14.30 9.69
C GLY A 31 4.75 13.03 9.16
N GLU A 32 4.04 11.90 9.17
CA GLU A 32 4.47 10.64 8.57
C GLU A 32 3.88 10.45 7.17
N THR A 33 4.62 9.74 6.31
CA THR A 33 4.16 9.37 4.97
C THR A 33 3.48 8.01 5.00
N ASP A 34 2.22 7.99 4.64
CA ASP A 34 1.38 6.79 4.60
C ASP A 34 0.98 6.49 3.15
N HIS A 35 1.75 5.59 2.52
CA HIS A 35 1.55 5.19 1.13
C HIS A 35 0.35 4.24 0.99
N LYS A 36 -0.59 4.62 0.11
CA LYS A 36 -1.72 3.82 -0.34
C LYS A 36 -1.47 3.35 -1.77
N ILE A 37 -1.05 2.10 -1.94
CA ILE A 37 -0.88 1.47 -3.26
C ILE A 37 -2.25 1.24 -3.89
N ILE A 38 -2.40 1.55 -5.17
CA ILE A 38 -3.62 1.30 -5.94
C ILE A 38 -3.37 0.10 -6.84
N CYS A 39 -4.24 -0.90 -6.76
CA CYS A 39 -4.13 -2.11 -7.57
C CYS A 39 -5.50 -2.61 -8.06
N ILE A 40 -5.49 -3.51 -9.04
CA ILE A 40 -6.67 -4.22 -9.49
C ILE A 40 -6.41 -5.73 -9.45
N SER A 41 -7.37 -6.51 -8.96
CA SER A 41 -7.31 -7.97 -9.00
C SER A 41 -7.09 -8.47 -10.43
N LEU A 42 -6.23 -9.48 -10.60
CA LEU A 42 -6.03 -10.12 -11.91
C LEU A 42 -7.25 -10.92 -12.38
N SER A 43 -8.17 -11.25 -11.48
CA SER A 43 -9.43 -11.94 -11.80
C SER A 43 -10.58 -10.98 -12.13
N ASP A 44 -10.37 -9.65 -12.01
CA ASP A 44 -11.41 -8.68 -12.34
C ASP A 44 -11.70 -8.69 -13.85
N PRO A 45 -12.98 -8.56 -14.28
CA PRO A 45 -13.33 -8.53 -15.70
C PRO A 45 -12.63 -7.42 -16.51
N ASP A 46 -12.32 -6.29 -15.87
CA ASP A 46 -11.66 -5.14 -16.49
C ASP A 46 -10.13 -5.20 -16.35
N ALA A 47 -9.57 -6.21 -15.67
CA ALA A 47 -8.14 -6.32 -15.40
C ALA A 47 -7.29 -6.35 -16.68
N SER A 48 -7.80 -6.86 -17.81
CA SER A 48 -7.05 -6.83 -19.07
C SER A 48 -6.94 -5.42 -19.66
N GLN A 49 -7.90 -4.55 -19.36
CA GLN A 49 -8.04 -3.21 -19.91
C GLN A 49 -7.41 -2.12 -19.03
N ILE A 50 -7.12 -2.44 -17.76
CA ILE A 50 -6.58 -1.52 -16.77
C ILE A 50 -5.13 -1.92 -16.45
N ARG A 51 -4.16 -1.18 -17.01
CA ARG A 51 -2.71 -1.41 -16.78
C ARG A 51 -2.00 -0.21 -16.15
N SER A 52 -2.66 0.94 -16.06
CA SER A 52 -2.14 2.16 -15.45
C SER A 52 -3.28 2.98 -14.84
N MET A 53 -2.95 4.10 -14.19
CA MET A 53 -3.95 5.04 -13.66
C MET A 53 -4.74 5.74 -14.77
N GLU A 54 -4.14 5.98 -15.93
CA GLU A 54 -4.83 6.54 -17.11
C GLU A 54 -5.86 5.56 -17.66
N ASP A 55 -5.51 4.27 -17.73
CA ASP A 55 -6.46 3.24 -18.13
C ASP A 55 -7.60 3.11 -17.12
N LEU A 56 -7.30 3.20 -15.82
CA LEU A 56 -8.31 3.17 -14.77
C LEU A 56 -9.31 4.32 -14.95
N GLU A 57 -8.83 5.53 -15.20
CA GLU A 57 -9.71 6.68 -15.42
C GLU A 57 -10.51 6.55 -16.72
N ARG A 58 -9.94 5.94 -17.77
CA ARG A 58 -10.64 5.66 -19.03
C ARG A 58 -11.74 4.60 -18.88
N VAL A 59 -11.49 3.52 -18.15
CA VAL A 59 -12.40 2.37 -18.01
C VAL A 59 -13.41 2.58 -16.88
N LYS A 60 -12.96 3.18 -15.76
CA LYS A 60 -13.77 3.48 -14.58
C LYS A 60 -13.64 4.97 -14.19
N PRO A 61 -14.26 5.91 -14.93
CA PRO A 61 -14.10 7.34 -14.71
C PRO A 61 -14.44 7.82 -13.29
N GLY A 62 -13.67 8.78 -12.81
CA GLY A 62 -13.77 9.41 -11.50
C GLY A 62 -13.27 8.54 -10.35
N THR A 63 -12.69 7.37 -10.60
CA THR A 63 -12.21 6.48 -9.52
C THR A 63 -11.09 7.14 -8.73
N ALA A 64 -10.11 7.74 -9.40
CA ALA A 64 -9.03 8.46 -8.73
C ALA A 64 -9.56 9.63 -7.88
N ALA A 65 -10.50 10.42 -8.42
CA ALA A 65 -11.12 11.54 -7.71
C ALA A 65 -11.91 11.08 -6.46
N ARG A 66 -12.62 9.94 -6.54
CA ARG A 66 -13.32 9.35 -5.39
C ARG A 66 -12.33 8.88 -4.32
N LEU A 67 -11.21 8.25 -4.71
CA LEU A 67 -10.16 7.83 -3.77
C LEU A 67 -9.54 9.03 -3.06
N VAL A 68 -9.19 10.09 -3.78
CA VAL A 68 -8.70 11.35 -3.19
C VAL A 68 -9.69 11.92 -2.19
N ASN A 69 -10.97 12.02 -2.57
CA ASN A 69 -12.00 12.56 -1.70
C ASN A 69 -12.16 11.72 -0.42
N TRP A 70 -12.16 10.39 -0.56
CA TRP A 70 -12.27 9.48 0.57
C TRP A 70 -11.07 9.61 1.51
N LEU A 71 -9.83 9.59 0.98
CA LEU A 71 -8.62 9.70 1.79
C LEU A 71 -8.55 11.02 2.58
N LYS A 72 -9.03 12.12 2.00
CA LYS A 72 -9.08 13.42 2.70
C LYS A 72 -10.11 13.43 3.84
N ARG A 73 -11.24 12.72 3.70
CA ARG A 73 -12.43 12.96 4.53
C ARG A 73 -12.80 11.82 5.47
N TYR A 74 -12.24 10.63 5.32
CA TYR A 74 -12.71 9.44 6.06
C TYR A 74 -12.63 9.58 7.59
N LYS A 75 -11.73 10.40 8.13
CA LYS A 75 -11.60 10.65 9.58
C LYS A 75 -12.51 11.78 10.10
N THR A 76 -13.19 12.53 9.23
CA THR A 76 -14.01 13.68 9.63
C THR A 76 -15.27 13.28 10.40
N SER A 77 -15.79 12.08 10.18
CA SER A 77 -16.89 11.51 10.98
C SER A 77 -16.52 11.34 12.46
N ASP A 78 -15.23 11.19 12.74
CA ASP A 78 -14.70 10.94 14.08
C ASP A 78 -14.31 12.26 14.79
N GLY A 79 -14.69 13.41 14.20
CA GLY A 79 -14.36 14.74 14.70
C GLY A 79 -12.92 15.20 14.40
N LYS A 80 -12.16 14.45 13.61
CA LYS A 80 -10.82 14.86 13.15
C LYS A 80 -10.90 15.81 11.94
N GLY A 81 -9.84 16.57 11.70
CA GLY A 81 -9.71 17.42 10.50
C GLY A 81 -9.59 16.61 9.20
N GLU A 82 -9.63 17.29 8.06
CA GLU A 82 -9.32 16.66 6.78
C GLU A 82 -7.84 16.27 6.72
N ASN A 83 -7.54 15.08 6.17
CA ASN A 83 -6.16 14.67 5.91
C ASN A 83 -5.59 15.44 4.71
N MET A 84 -4.26 15.52 4.66
CA MET A 84 -3.54 16.09 3.51
C MET A 84 -2.92 15.00 2.67
N LEU A 85 -2.90 15.19 1.36
CA LEU A 85 -2.13 14.36 0.43
C LEU A 85 -0.88 15.14 0.01
N ALA A 86 0.24 14.45 -0.17
CA ALA A 86 1.44 15.07 -0.74
C ALA A 86 1.17 15.59 -2.16
N GLN A 87 0.34 14.85 -2.90
CA GLN A 87 -0.16 15.18 -4.23
C GLN A 87 -1.54 14.57 -4.43
N GLU A 88 -2.43 15.28 -5.15
CA GLU A 88 -3.78 14.79 -5.45
C GLU A 88 -3.82 13.94 -6.73
N THR A 89 -2.75 13.95 -7.52
CA THR A 89 -2.61 13.06 -8.68
C THR A 89 -1.90 11.78 -8.23
N PRO A 90 -2.47 10.59 -8.50
CA PRO A 90 -1.78 9.34 -8.24
C PRO A 90 -0.45 9.25 -9.00
N THR A 91 0.53 8.60 -8.40
CA THR A 91 1.81 8.29 -9.07
C THR A 91 1.63 7.19 -10.13
N THR A 92 2.67 6.97 -10.92
CA THR A 92 2.71 5.88 -11.90
C THR A 92 2.89 4.51 -11.25
N ALA A 93 2.56 3.44 -11.98
CA ALA A 93 2.81 2.07 -11.54
C ALA A 93 4.29 1.82 -11.22
N ARG A 94 5.22 2.50 -11.92
CA ARG A 94 6.66 2.34 -11.69
C ARG A 94 7.07 2.88 -10.32
N GLU A 95 6.66 4.11 -10.00
CA GLU A 95 6.96 4.74 -8.72
C GLU A 95 6.35 3.95 -7.56
N ALA A 96 5.13 3.45 -7.73
CA ALA A 96 4.49 2.57 -6.75
C ALA A 96 5.26 1.26 -6.54
N LEU A 97 5.79 0.65 -7.61
CA LEU A 97 6.62 -0.55 -7.51
C LEU A 97 7.96 -0.29 -6.78
N ASP A 98 8.54 0.90 -6.94
CA ASP A 98 9.75 1.30 -6.23
C ASP A 98 9.49 1.41 -4.70
N ILE A 99 8.35 1.99 -4.31
CA ILE A 99 7.91 2.04 -2.90
C ILE A 99 7.69 0.64 -2.31
N ILE A 100 7.07 -0.27 -3.09
CA ILE A 100 6.87 -1.67 -2.68
C ILE A 100 8.21 -2.37 -2.48
N ALA A 101 9.15 -2.19 -3.42
CA ALA A 101 10.47 -2.80 -3.33
C ALA A 101 11.24 -2.31 -2.10
N GLU A 102 11.23 -1.00 -1.83
CA GLU A 102 11.86 -0.42 -0.65
C GLU A 102 11.23 -0.93 0.65
N THR A 103 9.89 -0.93 0.72
CA THR A 103 9.16 -1.43 1.90
C THR A 103 9.47 -2.91 2.14
N HIS A 104 9.58 -3.70 1.07
CA HIS A 104 9.97 -5.11 1.15
C HIS A 104 11.41 -5.29 1.65
N GLN A 105 12.36 -4.46 1.21
CA GLN A 105 13.74 -4.49 1.74
C GLN A 105 13.78 -4.15 3.23
N ARG A 106 13.07 -3.09 3.65
CA ARG A 106 12.94 -2.72 5.07
C ARG A 106 12.33 -3.86 5.89
N TRP A 107 11.32 -4.53 5.36
CA TRP A 107 10.72 -5.70 5.98
C TRP A 107 11.69 -6.90 6.07
N ARG A 108 12.48 -7.17 5.03
CA ARG A 108 13.51 -8.23 5.07
C ARG A 108 14.54 -7.98 6.17
N MET A 109 15.00 -6.73 6.31
CA MET A 109 15.90 -6.34 7.39
C MET A 109 15.24 -6.52 8.77
N LEU A 110 13.99 -6.09 8.92
CA LEU A 110 13.23 -6.28 10.17
C LEU A 110 13.07 -7.76 10.55
N CYS A 111 12.84 -8.63 9.58
CA CYS A 111 12.72 -10.07 9.77
C CYS A 111 14.06 -10.81 9.87
N GLY A 112 15.21 -10.11 9.89
CA GLY A 112 16.53 -10.73 9.96
C GLY A 112 16.89 -11.60 8.74
N LYS A 113 16.25 -11.35 7.58
CA LYS A 113 16.46 -12.10 6.32
C LYS A 113 17.59 -11.55 5.44
N ASP A 114 18.45 -10.69 6.01
CA ASP A 114 19.64 -10.15 5.36
C ASP A 114 20.87 -10.51 6.20
N ASN A 115 21.82 -11.25 5.60
CA ASN A 115 23.04 -11.75 6.26
C ASN A 115 24.15 -10.68 6.39
N GLY A 116 23.82 -9.40 6.23
CA GLY A 116 24.77 -8.28 6.25
C GLY A 116 24.52 -7.36 7.45
N THR A 117 25.53 -7.22 8.29
CA THR A 117 25.70 -6.29 9.43
C THR A 117 24.66 -5.16 9.51
N THR A 118 23.59 -5.34 10.28
CA THR A 118 22.55 -4.32 10.46
C THR A 118 22.95 -3.28 11.51
N GLY A 119 23.05 -2.01 11.10
CA GLY A 119 23.20 -0.83 11.96
C GLY A 119 21.92 -0.37 12.67
N TYR A 120 20.82 -1.13 12.57
CA TYR A 120 19.61 -0.97 13.40
C TYR A 120 19.58 -2.06 14.48
N GLY A 121 20.68 -2.20 15.22
CA GLY A 121 20.81 -3.12 16.37
C GLY A 121 20.23 -2.53 17.66
N GLY A 122 19.01 -2.01 17.62
CA GLY A 122 18.27 -1.63 18.81
C GLY A 122 17.28 -2.72 19.17
N THR A 123 17.74 -3.84 19.70
CA THR A 123 16.85 -4.77 20.39
C THR A 123 16.28 -4.03 21.60
N LEU A 124 14.97 -3.73 21.57
CA LEU A 124 14.29 -3.29 22.79
C LEU A 124 14.41 -4.44 23.80
N PRO A 125 14.80 -4.18 25.05
CA PRO A 125 14.87 -5.22 26.07
C PRO A 125 13.52 -5.96 26.17
N GLY A 126 13.52 -7.26 25.85
CA GLY A 126 12.31 -8.09 25.85
C GLY A 126 11.64 -8.33 24.48
N THR A 127 12.18 -7.83 23.37
CA THR A 127 11.67 -8.13 22.01
C THR A 127 12.60 -9.03 21.17
N GLU A 128 13.63 -9.59 21.80
CA GLU A 128 14.53 -10.57 21.19
C GLU A 128 13.72 -11.74 20.59
N GLY A 129 13.74 -11.86 19.27
CA GLY A 129 13.05 -12.94 18.55
C GLY A 129 11.56 -12.74 18.25
N PHE A 130 10.89 -11.72 18.80
CA PHE A 130 9.44 -11.53 18.61
C PHE A 130 9.04 -11.43 17.13
N TYR A 131 9.79 -10.63 16.36
CA TYR A 131 9.54 -10.48 14.92
C TYR A 131 9.97 -11.70 14.12
N LEU A 132 11.05 -12.38 14.51
CA LEU A 132 11.57 -13.57 13.80
C LEU A 132 10.58 -14.73 13.84
N ASP A 133 9.79 -14.82 14.91
CA ASP A 133 8.79 -15.88 15.08
C ASP A 133 7.44 -15.59 14.43
N SER A 134 7.22 -14.37 13.95
CA SER A 134 5.99 -13.99 13.25
C SER A 134 5.76 -14.88 12.02
N PRO A 135 4.53 -15.38 11.79
CA PRO A 135 4.19 -16.09 10.55
C PRO A 135 4.59 -15.31 9.29
N SER A 136 4.52 -13.98 9.35
CA SER A 136 4.97 -13.11 8.27
C SER A 136 6.46 -13.25 8.03
N CYS A 137 7.30 -13.19 9.07
CA CYS A 137 8.75 -13.33 8.95
C CYS A 137 9.23 -14.78 8.68
N LYS A 138 8.39 -15.79 8.90
CA LYS A 138 8.70 -17.20 8.59
C LYS A 138 8.49 -17.59 7.12
N GLY A 139 8.03 -16.67 6.25
CA GLY A 139 7.72 -16.97 4.86
C GLY A 139 8.83 -17.72 4.11
N GLU A 140 8.43 -18.89 3.58
CA GLU A 140 9.15 -19.80 2.67
C GLU A 140 9.57 -19.12 1.35
#